data_AF-A0A7Y9PF64-F1
#
_entry.id   AF-A0A7Y9PF64-F1
#
_cell.length_a   1.000
_cell.length_b   1.000
_cell.length_c   1.000
_cell.angle_alpha   90.00
_cell.angle_beta   90.00
_cell.angle_gamma   90.00
#
_symmetry.space_group_name_H-M   'P 1'
#
loop_
_entity.id
_entity.type
_entity.pdbx_description
1 polymer ?
#
loop_
_entity_poly.entity_id
_entity_poly.type
_entity_poly.pdbx_seq_one_letter_code
_entity_poly.pdbx_strand_id
1 'polypeptide(L)'
;MAQVSEVARVEAALKNKGVKELEWSLWYCRMRQSVSSARPADVRYWRAVEEQVQEILEPPVETKRYPTRKKKKAGRGLGLGPLPGEDTVREET
;
A
#
# COMPACT_ATOMS: atom_id res chain seq x y z
N MET A 1 -28.69 -15.91 19.15
CA MET A 1 -28.20 -15.93 17.75
C MET A 1 -26.77 -16.45 17.80
N ALA A 2 -26.51 -17.70 17.43
CA ALA A 2 -25.15 -18.25 17.46
C ALA A 2 -24.27 -17.41 16.52
N GLN A 3 -23.22 -16.78 17.05
CA GLN A 3 -22.26 -16.06 16.23
C GLN A 3 -21.41 -17.08 15.45
N VAL A 4 -21.94 -17.43 14.29
CA VAL A 4 -21.27 -17.67 13.00
C VAL A 4 -19.76 -17.86 13.13
N SER A 5 -19.32 -19.11 13.28
CA SER A 5 -17.91 -19.53 13.32
C SER A 5 -17.08 -18.97 12.15
N GLU A 6 -17.74 -18.69 11.04
CA GLU A 6 -17.19 -18.18 9.80
C GLU A 6 -16.85 -16.69 9.88
N VAL A 7 -17.67 -15.88 10.55
CA VAL A 7 -17.34 -14.45 10.77
C VAL A 7 -16.09 -14.36 11.64
N ALA A 8 -16.02 -15.14 12.71
CA ALA A 8 -14.84 -15.22 13.56
C ALA A 8 -13.60 -15.70 12.79
N ARG A 9 -13.76 -16.64 11.84
CA ARG A 9 -12.68 -17.10 10.96
C ARG A 9 -12.19 -16.00 10.02
N VAL A 10 -13.09 -15.24 9.41
CA VAL A 10 -12.73 -14.10 8.55
C VAL A 10 -12.01 -13.02 9.36
N GLU A 11 -12.53 -12.68 10.55
CA GLU A 11 -11.86 -11.71 11.44
C GLU A 11 -10.47 -12.18 11.88
N ALA A 12 -10.31 -13.47 12.17
CA ALA A 12 -9.01 -14.05 12.49
C ALA A 12 -8.07 -14.02 11.27
N ALA A 13 -8.58 -14.27 10.06
CA ALA A 13 -7.81 -14.18 8.83
C ALA A 13 -7.28 -12.74 8.60
N LEU A 14 -8.14 -11.73 8.80
CA LEU A 14 -7.76 -10.32 8.72
C LEU A 14 -6.67 -9.94 9.73
N LYS A 15 -6.75 -10.47 10.96
CA LYS A 15 -5.74 -10.24 12.01
C LYS A 15 -4.41 -10.93 11.72
N ASN A 16 -4.46 -12.19 11.30
CA ASN A 16 -3.26 -13.01 11.09
C ASN A 16 -2.59 -12.74 9.73
N LYS A 17 -3.30 -12.11 8.79
CA LYS A 17 -2.84 -11.81 7.41
C LYS A 17 -2.36 -13.06 6.66
N GLY A 18 -2.93 -14.23 6.98
CA GLY A 18 -2.57 -15.49 6.33
C GLY A 18 -3.18 -15.57 4.93
N VAL A 19 -2.35 -15.64 3.89
CA VAL A 19 -2.79 -15.59 2.47
C VAL A 19 -3.88 -16.63 2.18
N LYS A 20 -3.69 -17.90 2.55
CA LYS A 20 -4.69 -18.98 2.32
C LYS A 20 -6.03 -18.71 2.99
N GLU A 21 -6.01 -18.16 4.21
CA GLU A 21 -7.24 -17.87 4.96
C GLU A 21 -7.94 -16.62 4.40
N LEU A 22 -7.18 -15.65 3.90
CA LEU A 22 -7.71 -14.49 3.19
C LEU A 22 -8.33 -14.88 1.85
N GLU A 23 -7.69 -15.77 1.07
CA GLU A 23 -8.27 -16.32 -0.17
C GLU A 23 -9.58 -17.06 0.11
N TRP A 24 -9.62 -17.89 1.16
CA TRP A 24 -10.85 -18.55 1.61
C TRP A 24 -11.92 -17.52 2.00
N SER A 25 -11.52 -16.47 2.75
CA SER A 25 -12.43 -15.41 3.18
C SER A 25 -13.03 -14.64 2.00
N LEU A 26 -12.21 -14.37 0.97
CA LEU A 26 -12.65 -13.69 -0.25
C LEU A 26 -13.67 -14.53 -1.03
N TRP A 27 -13.40 -15.84 -1.18
CA TRP A 27 -14.37 -16.76 -1.76
C TRP A 27 -15.68 -16.80 -0.95
N TYR A 28 -15.58 -16.88 0.38
CA TYR A 28 -16.75 -16.95 1.26
C TYR A 28 -17.62 -15.68 1.15
N CYS A 29 -17.00 -14.50 1.11
CA CYS A 29 -17.72 -13.24 0.93
C CYS A 29 -18.51 -13.22 -0.39
N ARG A 30 -17.91 -13.66 -1.50
CA ARG A 30 -18.59 -13.76 -2.80
C ARG A 30 -19.73 -14.78 -2.78
N MET A 31 -19.51 -15.92 -2.13
CA MET A 31 -20.53 -16.95 -1.95
C MET A 31 -21.73 -16.42 -1.14
N ARG A 32 -21.51 -15.62 -0.09
CA ARG A 32 -22.60 -15.01 0.70
C ARG A 32 -23.38 -13.95 -0.07
N GLN A 33 -22.72 -13.24 -1.00
CA GLN A 33 -23.38 -12.25 -1.86
C GLN A 33 -24.21 -12.87 -2.98
N SER A 34 -23.89 -14.08 -3.44
CA SER A 34 -24.62 -14.75 -4.52
C SER A 34 -25.89 -15.46 -4.06
N VAL A 35 -26.14 -15.56 -2.75
CA VAL A 35 -27.36 -16.15 -2.20
C VAL A 35 -28.56 -15.25 -2.52
N SER A 36 -29.47 -15.73 -3.36
CA SER A 36 -30.65 -14.97 -3.81
C SER A 36 -31.60 -14.58 -2.68
N SER A 37 -31.63 -15.33 -1.59
CA SER A 37 -32.44 -15.05 -0.40
C SER A 37 -31.71 -14.18 0.64
N ALA A 38 -30.49 -13.70 0.37
CA ALA A 38 -29.75 -12.88 1.31
C ALA A 38 -30.43 -11.53 1.51
N ARG A 39 -30.44 -11.05 2.76
CA ARG A 39 -30.96 -9.72 3.05
C ARG A 39 -30.03 -8.68 2.44
N PRO A 40 -30.54 -7.54 1.92
CA PRO A 40 -29.69 -6.48 1.37
C PRO A 40 -28.63 -5.97 2.36
N ALA A 41 -28.94 -5.96 3.65
CA ALA A 41 -28.00 -5.57 4.70
C ALA A 41 -26.82 -6.56 4.81
N ASP A 42 -27.08 -7.87 4.73
CA ASP A 42 -26.05 -8.90 4.76
C ASP A 42 -25.14 -8.79 3.53
N VAL A 43 -25.72 -8.58 2.34
CA VAL A 43 -24.96 -8.39 1.10
C VAL A 43 -24.03 -7.17 1.21
N ARG A 44 -24.51 -6.05 1.76
CA ARG A 44 -23.69 -4.85 1.99
C ARG A 44 -22.55 -5.12 2.97
N TYR A 45 -22.82 -5.85 4.05
CA TYR A 45 -21.79 -6.25 5.01
C TYR A 45 -20.71 -7.10 4.33
N TRP A 46 -21.10 -8.16 3.61
CA TRP A 46 -20.15 -9.05 2.95
C TRP A 46 -19.37 -8.37 1.81
N ARG A 47 -19.95 -7.35 1.15
CA ARG A 47 -19.20 -6.50 0.22
C ARG A 47 -18.12 -5.68 0.90
N ALA A 48 -18.43 -5.04 2.03
CA ALA A 48 -17.45 -4.26 2.77
C ALA A 48 -16.29 -5.14 3.28
N VAL A 49 -16.60 -6.37 3.69
CA VAL A 49 -15.58 -7.35 4.11
C VAL A 49 -14.75 -7.84 2.91
N GLU A 50 -15.37 -8.09 1.75
CA GLU A 50 -14.64 -8.46 0.53
C GLU A 50 -13.60 -7.38 0.16
N GLU A 51 -13.97 -6.10 0.19
CA GLU A 51 -13.09 -4.98 -0.11
C GLU A 51 -11.87 -4.95 0.83
N GLN A 52 -12.08 -5.14 2.13
CA GLN A 52 -10.98 -5.21 3.10
C GLN A 52 -10.04 -6.40 2.86
N VAL A 53 -10.59 -7.58 2.56
CA VAL A 53 -9.79 -8.77 2.28
C VAL A 53 -8.99 -8.58 0.99
N GLN A 54 -9.60 -7.99 -0.04
CA GLN A 54 -8.94 -7.72 -1.32
C GLN A 54 -7.82 -6.69 -1.18
N GLU A 55 -8.03 -5.62 -0.40
CA GLU A 55 -6.97 -4.62 -0.13
C GLU A 55 -5.74 -5.25 0.55
N ILE A 56 -5.94 -6.24 1.42
CA ILE A 56 -4.83 -6.94 2.10
C ILE A 56 -4.12 -7.92 1.15
N LEU A 57 -4.85 -8.62 0.27
CA LEU A 57 -4.28 -9.56 -0.69
C LEU A 57 -3.56 -8.85 -1.84
N GLU A 58 -4.14 -7.78 -2.35
CA GLU A 58 -3.63 -6.97 -3.45
C GLU A 58 -3.45 -5.52 -2.97
N PRO A 59 -2.43 -5.24 -2.14
CA PRO A 59 -2.17 -3.89 -1.71
C PRO A 59 -1.95 -3.02 -2.95
N PRO A 60 -2.62 -1.87 -3.06
CA PRO A 60 -2.51 -1.01 -4.23
C PRO A 60 -1.03 -0.68 -4.45
N VAL A 61 -0.52 -1.02 -5.63
CA VAL A 61 0.87 -0.77 -5.99
C VAL A 61 1.09 0.73 -5.92
N GLU A 62 1.78 1.20 -4.88
CA GLU A 62 2.17 2.59 -4.76
C GLU A 62 2.96 2.96 -6.01
N THR A 63 2.35 3.78 -6.87
CA THR A 63 3.02 4.30 -8.05
C THR A 63 4.16 5.14 -7.52
N LYS A 64 5.39 4.60 -7.57
CA LYS A 64 6.60 5.28 -7.11
C LYS A 64 6.61 6.68 -7.70
N ARG A 65 6.21 7.68 -6.89
CA ARG A 65 6.36 9.08 -7.24
C ARG A 65 7.85 9.36 -7.17
N TYR A 66 8.51 9.20 -8.31
CA TYR A 66 9.82 9.79 -8.48
C TYR A 66 9.71 11.26 -8.09
N PRO A 67 10.52 11.77 -7.15
CA PRO A 67 10.56 13.18 -6.91
C PRO A 67 11.00 13.81 -8.23
N THR A 68 10.09 14.48 -8.93
CA THR A 68 10.44 15.29 -10.09
C THR A 68 11.39 16.32 -9.56
N ARG A 69 12.69 16.11 -9.81
CA ARG A 69 13.79 16.97 -9.41
C ARG A 69 13.43 18.35 -9.95
N LYS A 70 12.86 19.21 -9.10
CA LYS A 70 12.52 20.59 -9.47
C LYS A 70 13.83 21.18 -9.97
N LYS A 71 13.90 21.51 -11.26
CA LYS A 71 15.00 22.27 -11.85
C LYS A 71 15.27 23.43 -10.89
N LYS A 72 16.41 23.40 -10.21
CA LYS A 72 16.92 24.52 -9.44
C LYS A 72 17.08 25.63 -10.48
N LYS A 73 16.18 26.63 -10.48
CA LYS A 73 16.35 27.84 -11.30
C LYS A 73 17.74 28.35 -10.96
N ALA A 74 18.58 28.44 -11.98
CA ALA A 74 19.91 29.02 -11.91
C ALA A 74 19.77 30.50 -11.54
N GLY A 75 19.65 30.80 -10.25
CA GLY A 75 20.06 32.08 -9.69
C GLY A 75 21.56 32.00 -9.44
N ARG A 76 22.36 32.13 -10.50
CA ARG A 76 23.80 32.43 -10.40
C ARG A 76 23.94 33.82 -9.77
N GLY A 77 23.87 33.89 -8.45
CA GLY A 77 24.60 34.92 -7.72
C GLY A 77 26.07 34.55 -7.79
N LEU A 78 26.90 35.44 -8.36
CA LEU A 78 28.35 35.34 -8.31
C LEU A 78 28.78 35.23 -6.84
N GLY A 79 29.46 34.14 -6.52
CA GLY A 79 30.06 33.92 -5.22
C GLY A 79 31.04 32.75 -5.35
N LEU A 80 32.11 32.95 -6.11
CA LEU A 80 33.29 32.09 -6.03
C LEU A 80 33.90 32.29 -4.63
N GLY A 81 33.46 31.48 -3.67
CA GLY A 81 34.23 31.19 -2.47
C GLY A 81 35.22 30.06 -2.77
N PRO A 82 36.47 30.10 -2.27
CA PRO A 82 37.48 29.10 -2.59
C PRO A 82 37.08 27.71 -2.08
N LEU A 83 37.29 26.67 -2.89
CA LEU A 83 37.15 25.28 -2.45
C LEU A 83 38.38 24.89 -1.61
N PRO A 84 38.19 24.20 -0.46
CA PRO A 84 39.31 23.75 0.35
C PRO A 84 39.88 22.47 -0.27
N GLY A 85 41.17 22.48 -0.61
CA GLY A 85 41.95 21.24 -0.75
C GLY A 85 42.65 20.96 -2.08
N GLU A 86 43.29 21.94 -2.73
CA GLU A 86 44.29 21.65 -3.77
C GLU A 86 45.59 22.42 -3.51
N ASP A 87 46.39 21.89 -2.58
CA ASP A 87 47.84 22.04 -2.56
C ASP A 87 48.44 21.07 -3.57
N THR A 88 48.94 21.57 -4.71
CA THR A 88 49.94 20.87 -5.53
C THR A 88 50.99 21.87 -6.04
N VAL A 89 52.01 22.05 -5.22
CA VAL A 89 53.47 22.08 -5.48
C VAL A 89 53.98 22.19 -6.94
N ARG A 90 55.02 23.04 -7.10
CA ARG A 90 56.13 23.08 -8.12
C ARG A 90 55.82 23.61 -9.53
N GLU A 91 56.72 24.24 -10.27
CA GLU A 91 58.04 24.92 -10.12
C GLU A 91 58.29 25.64 -11.47
N GLU A 92 59.11 26.69 -11.47
CA GLU A 92 60.02 27.18 -12.55
C GLU A 92 59.45 27.38 -13.97
N THR A 93 59.54 28.56 -14.59
CA THR A 93 60.79 29.28 -14.94
C THR A 93 60.49 30.74 -15.24
#